data_AF-A0A497ZQI5-F1
#
_entry.id   AF-A0A497ZQI5-F1
#
_cell.length_a   1.000
_cell.length_b   1.000
_cell.length_c   1.000
_cell.angle_alpha   90.00
_cell.angle_beta   90.00
_cell.angle_gamma   90.00
#
_symmetry.space_group_name_H-M   'P 1'
#
loop_
_entity.id
_entity.type
_entity.pdbx_description
1 polymer ?
#
loop_
_entity_poly.entity_id
_entity_poly.type
_entity_poly.pdbx_seq_one_letter_code
_entity_poly.pdbx_strand_id
1 'polypeptide(L)'
;MKRRGLAGATGAALAVVAAGRALAVRRRGTAWPRAAGADPRPAGWQVVTVDRAPGEVLPGGRWPEPLRRLGGAVQVELRPAPGCRGTELAARPVPGAAAPAGLAAHLVGDDPGLLVRRALREVKQLAETGEVLRADRRPADRPAGPPR
;
A
#
# COMPACT_ATOMS: atom_id res chain seq x y z
N MET A 1 27.11 -44.82 35.49
CA MET A 1 27.43 -45.01 34.05
C MET A 1 26.15 -44.83 33.22
N LYS A 2 26.22 -44.06 32.11
CA LYS A 2 25.28 -43.96 30.95
C LYS A 2 23.81 -43.55 31.24
N ARG A 3 23.39 -42.29 31.03
CA ARG A 3 23.10 -41.52 29.79
C ARG A 3 21.73 -41.83 29.12
N ARG A 4 20.86 -40.81 29.17
CA ARG A 4 20.16 -40.13 28.06
C ARG A 4 18.87 -40.74 27.45
N GLY A 5 17.85 -39.87 27.39
CA GLY A 5 17.14 -39.58 26.14
C GLY A 5 15.61 -39.60 26.21
N LEU A 6 14.97 -38.46 26.54
CA LEU A 6 13.59 -38.21 26.11
C LEU A 6 13.61 -37.91 24.60
N ALA A 7 12.97 -38.77 23.80
CA ALA A 7 12.68 -38.49 22.39
C ALA A 7 11.32 -37.82 22.31
N GLY A 8 11.31 -36.58 21.81
CA GLY A 8 10.12 -35.76 21.62
C GLY A 8 9.24 -36.28 20.48
N ALA A 9 7.93 -36.20 20.68
CA ALA A 9 6.92 -36.42 19.67
C ALA A 9 6.81 -35.18 18.77
N THR A 10 7.26 -35.30 17.52
CA THR A 10 7.00 -34.31 16.46
C THR A 10 5.58 -34.52 15.92
N GLY A 11 4.62 -33.81 16.50
CA GLY A 11 3.30 -33.61 15.90
C GLY A 11 3.43 -32.64 14.73
N ALA A 12 3.30 -33.13 13.49
CA ALA A 12 3.23 -32.29 12.31
C ALA A 12 1.89 -31.55 12.27
N ALA A 13 1.89 -30.27 12.63
CA ALA A 13 0.75 -29.40 12.43
C ALA A 13 0.71 -28.94 10.96
N LEU A 14 -0.29 -29.42 10.21
CA LEU A 14 -0.64 -28.90 8.90
C LEU A 14 -1.22 -27.49 9.08
N ALA A 15 -0.39 -26.47 8.89
CA ALA A 15 -0.84 -25.09 8.84
C ALA A 15 -1.51 -24.84 7.47
N VAL A 16 -2.84 -24.73 7.47
CA VAL A 16 -3.60 -24.19 6.33
C VAL A 16 -3.19 -22.72 6.19
N VAL A 17 -2.38 -22.42 5.17
CA VAL A 17 -2.01 -21.05 4.82
C VAL A 17 -3.22 -20.38 4.17
N ALA A 18 -4.09 -19.82 4.99
CA ALA A 18 -5.01 -18.79 4.52
C ALA A 18 -4.14 -17.60 4.08
N ALA A 19 -4.05 -17.35 2.78
CA ALA A 19 -3.32 -16.24 2.18
C ALA A 19 -3.99 -14.88 2.47
N GLY A 20 -4.16 -14.55 3.75
CA GLY A 20 -4.42 -13.20 4.23
C GLY A 20 -3.10 -12.66 4.75
N ARG A 21 -2.44 -11.80 3.97
CA ARG A 21 -1.22 -11.12 4.43
C ARG A 21 -1.60 -10.24 5.62
N ALA A 22 -1.34 -10.75 6.82
CA ALA A 22 -1.54 -10.01 8.07
C ALA A 22 -0.60 -8.80 8.09
N LEU A 23 -1.17 -7.60 8.21
CA LEU A 23 -0.40 -6.38 8.34
C LEU A 23 0.27 -6.32 9.74
N ALA A 24 1.53 -5.90 9.80
CA ALA A 24 2.13 -5.47 11.04
C ALA A 24 1.66 -4.04 11.38
N VAL A 25 0.75 -3.91 12.35
CA VAL A 25 0.40 -2.60 12.94
C VAL A 25 1.52 -2.21 13.91
N ARG A 26 2.44 -1.33 13.49
CA ARG A 26 3.50 -0.84 14.37
C ARG A 26 2.94 0.25 15.30
N ARG A 27 2.87 -0.04 16.60
CA ARG A 27 2.38 0.89 17.64
C ARG A 27 3.45 1.83 18.22
N ARG A 28 4.69 1.89 17.72
CA ARG A 28 5.76 2.72 18.31
C ARG A 28 6.59 3.52 17.30
N GLY A 29 6.44 4.85 17.33
CA GLY A 29 7.51 5.73 17.80
C GLY A 29 8.66 6.15 16.88
N THR A 30 8.62 5.96 15.56
CA THR A 30 9.57 6.62 14.65
C THR A 30 8.83 7.30 13.51
N ALA A 31 9.13 8.58 13.27
CA ALA A 31 8.63 9.28 12.09
C ALA A 31 9.10 8.55 10.82
N TRP A 32 8.24 8.48 9.80
CA TRP A 32 8.65 7.88 8.53
C TRP A 32 9.92 8.59 8.01
N PRO A 33 10.92 7.85 7.50
CA PRO A 33 11.96 8.44 6.69
C PRO A 33 11.29 9.19 5.54
N ARG A 34 11.28 10.52 5.62
CA ARG A 34 10.55 11.38 4.69
C ARG A 34 11.18 11.21 3.31
N ALA A 35 10.39 10.84 2.31
CA ALA A 35 10.83 10.98 0.93
C ALA A 35 10.95 12.49 0.65
N ALA A 36 12.19 12.98 0.58
CA ALA A 36 12.47 14.29 0.02
C ALA A 36 11.99 14.28 -1.44
N GLY A 37 11.39 15.40 -1.89
CA GLY A 37 10.76 15.49 -3.20
C GLY A 37 11.68 15.07 -4.34
N ALA A 38 11.07 14.48 -5.38
CA ALA A 38 11.64 14.24 -6.71
C ALA A 38 13.08 13.68 -6.79
N ASP A 39 13.58 12.95 -5.78
CA ASP A 39 14.86 12.24 -5.87
C ASP A 39 14.64 10.83 -6.48
N PRO A 40 15.33 10.45 -7.58
CA PRO A 40 15.22 9.13 -8.22
C PRO A 40 15.87 7.97 -7.45
N ARG A 41 16.40 8.20 -6.24
CA ARG A 41 16.91 7.15 -5.33
C ARG A 41 15.79 6.26 -4.78
N PRO A 42 16.07 5.00 -4.32
CA PRO A 42 15.05 3.99 -4.01
C PRO A 42 13.91 4.59 -3.21
N ALA A 43 12.74 4.67 -3.85
CA ALA A 43 11.66 5.54 -3.45
C ALA A 43 11.34 5.37 -1.96
N GLY A 44 11.69 6.39 -1.17
CA GLY A 44 11.38 6.43 0.25
C GLY A 44 9.88 6.27 0.50
N TRP A 45 9.53 6.01 1.76
CA TRP A 45 8.14 5.88 2.18
C TRP A 45 7.29 7.06 1.68
N GLN A 46 6.25 6.75 0.93
CA GLN A 46 5.19 7.68 0.59
C GLN A 46 4.09 7.52 1.63
N VAL A 47 3.59 8.63 2.19
CA VAL A 47 2.69 8.60 3.34
C VAL A 47 1.50 9.50 3.09
N VAL A 48 0.30 9.01 3.38
CA VAL A 48 -0.92 9.81 3.44
C VAL A 48 -1.57 9.67 4.82
N THR A 49 -2.17 10.76 5.31
CA THR A 49 -3.05 10.70 6.48
C THR A 49 -4.48 10.52 5.98
N VAL A 50 -5.16 9.49 6.46
CA VAL A 50 -6.55 9.18 6.20
C VAL A 50 -7.35 9.50 7.45
N ASP A 51 -8.40 10.30 7.32
CA ASP A 51 -9.29 10.73 8.41
C ASP A 51 -10.29 9.63 8.82
N ARG A 52 -9.76 8.42 9.02
CA ARG A 52 -10.49 7.20 9.42
C ARG A 52 -9.65 6.40 10.40
N ALA A 53 -10.31 5.60 11.24
CA ALA A 53 -9.62 4.73 12.18
C ALA A 53 -8.89 3.57 11.43
N PRO A 54 -7.85 2.95 12.01
CA PRO A 54 -7.09 1.90 11.32
C PRO A 54 -7.93 0.72 10.83
N GLY A 55 -9.00 0.36 11.56
CA GLY A 55 -9.91 -0.71 11.17
C GLY A 55 -10.81 -0.38 9.98
N GLU A 56 -11.06 0.91 9.73
CA GLU A 56 -11.81 1.38 8.55
C GLU A 56 -10.91 1.50 7.32
N VAL A 57 -9.63 1.85 7.51
CA VAL A 57 -8.63 1.87 6.43
C VAL A 57 -8.22 0.46 6.00
N LEU A 58 -8.20 -0.49 6.93
CA LEU A 58 -7.91 -1.91 6.69
C LEU A 58 -8.99 -2.83 7.27
N PRO A 59 -10.17 -2.90 6.63
CA PRO A 59 -11.23 -3.78 7.08
C PRO A 59 -10.76 -5.25 7.00
N GLY A 60 -10.75 -5.93 8.14
CA GLY A 60 -10.31 -7.33 8.25
C GLY A 60 -8.83 -7.54 7.89
N GLY A 61 -7.98 -6.51 8.01
CA GLY A 61 -6.55 -6.58 7.71
C GLY A 61 -6.22 -6.69 6.21
N ARG A 62 -7.22 -6.56 5.33
CA ARG A 62 -7.03 -6.60 3.88
C ARG A 62 -6.64 -5.23 3.37
N TRP A 63 -5.63 -5.18 2.49
CA TRP A 63 -5.23 -3.92 1.86
C TRP A 63 -6.38 -3.26 1.11
N PRO A 64 -6.53 -1.93 1.20
CA PRO A 64 -7.56 -1.22 0.46
C PRO A 64 -7.24 -1.23 -1.03
N GLU A 65 -8.27 -1.15 -1.86
CA GLU A 65 -8.12 -0.85 -3.27
C GLU A 65 -7.75 0.63 -3.45
N PRO A 66 -6.85 1.00 -4.39
CA PRO A 66 -6.15 0.14 -5.35
C PRO A 66 -4.84 -0.50 -4.85
N LEU A 67 -4.36 -0.22 -3.63
CA LEU A 67 -3.07 -0.77 -3.13
C LEU A 67 -3.02 -2.30 -3.19
N ARG A 68 -4.16 -2.97 -2.98
CA ARG A 68 -4.28 -4.43 -3.10
C ARG A 68 -3.79 -4.97 -4.46
N ARG A 69 -3.98 -4.23 -5.55
CA ARG A 69 -3.55 -4.63 -6.91
C ARG A 69 -2.03 -4.57 -7.09
N LEU A 70 -1.36 -3.73 -6.32
CA LEU A 70 0.11 -3.63 -6.36
C LEU A 70 0.77 -4.84 -5.69
N GLY A 71 0.06 -5.53 -4.80
CA GLY A 71 0.47 -6.82 -4.25
C GLY A 71 1.90 -6.82 -3.72
N GLY A 72 2.67 -7.85 -4.11
CA GLY A 72 4.06 -8.02 -3.66
C GLY A 72 5.05 -6.94 -4.15
N ALA A 73 4.64 -6.06 -5.06
CA ALA A 73 5.51 -4.99 -5.58
C ALA A 73 5.69 -3.82 -4.60
N VAL A 74 4.88 -3.75 -3.54
CA VAL A 74 4.95 -2.70 -2.52
C VAL A 74 4.98 -3.26 -1.11
N GLN A 75 5.66 -2.55 -0.22
CA GLN A 75 5.53 -2.71 1.22
C GLN A 75 4.55 -1.66 1.72
N VAL A 76 3.60 -2.07 2.58
CA VAL A 76 2.59 -1.19 3.17
C VAL A 76 2.67 -1.28 4.69
N GLU A 77 2.60 -0.14 5.36
CA GLU A 77 2.54 -0.05 6.81
C GLU A 77 1.48 0.97 7.26
N LEU A 78 0.85 0.71 8.41
CA LEU A 78 -0.08 1.64 9.06
C LEU A 78 0.39 1.99 10.47
N ARG A 79 0.08 3.23 10.86
CA ARG A 79 0.17 3.69 12.25
C ARG A 79 -0.92 4.74 12.55
N PRO A 80 -1.26 4.98 13.82
CA PRO A 80 -2.06 6.15 14.18
C PRO A 80 -1.41 7.44 13.70
N ALA A 81 -2.20 8.37 13.15
CA ALA A 81 -1.71 9.66 12.72
C ALA A 81 -1.41 10.57 13.92
N PRO A 82 -0.35 11.40 13.85
CA PRO A 82 -0.06 12.40 14.87
C PRO A 82 -1.24 13.35 15.08
N GLY A 83 -1.45 13.74 16.34
CA GLY A 83 -2.51 14.66 16.73
C GLY A 83 -3.92 14.07 16.59
N CYS A 84 -4.06 12.74 16.67
CA CYS A 84 -5.35 12.05 16.59
C CYS A 84 -6.13 12.31 15.29
N ARG A 85 -5.44 12.60 14.17
CA ARG A 85 -6.03 12.90 12.85
C ARG A 85 -6.36 11.66 12.02
N GLY A 86 -6.73 10.57 12.68
CA GLY A 86 -6.96 9.27 12.02
C GLY A 86 -5.70 8.42 11.88
N THR A 87 -5.40 7.98 10.66
CA THR A 87 -4.41 6.93 10.36
C THR A 87 -3.41 7.39 9.33
N GLU A 88 -2.12 7.16 9.57
CA GLU A 88 -1.12 7.25 8.52
C GLU A 88 -0.96 5.91 7.81
N LEU A 89 -1.15 5.94 6.50
CA LEU A 89 -0.93 4.83 5.58
C LEU A 89 0.31 5.13 4.76
N ALA A 90 1.33 4.30 4.91
CA ALA A 90 2.59 4.42 4.20
C ALA A 90 2.79 3.27 3.22
N ALA A 91 3.36 3.56 2.06
CA ALA A 91 3.77 2.55 1.09
C ALA A 91 5.09 2.92 0.42
N ARG A 92 5.87 1.91 0.05
CA ARG A 92 7.07 2.05 -0.79
C ARG A 92 7.20 0.87 -1.76
N PRO A 93 7.81 1.07 -2.95
CA PRO A 93 8.18 -0.03 -3.82
C PRO A 93 9.14 -0.99 -3.13
N VAL A 94 9.00 -2.29 -3.42
CA VAL A 94 9.99 -3.31 -3.02
C VAL A 94 11.10 -3.33 -4.08
N PRO A 95 12.37 -3.07 -3.73
CA PRO A 95 13.47 -3.15 -4.69
C PRO A 95 13.55 -4.52 -5.37
N GLY A 96 13.67 -4.54 -6.69
CA GLY A 96 13.77 -5.77 -7.48
C GLY A 96 12.46 -6.55 -7.66
N ALA A 97 11.33 -6.07 -7.13
CA ALA A 97 10.03 -6.67 -7.42
C ALA A 97 9.58 -6.33 -8.85
N ALA A 98 9.01 -7.31 -9.54
CA ALA A 98 8.42 -7.07 -10.86
C ALA A 98 7.26 -6.08 -10.76
N ALA A 99 7.14 -5.19 -11.74
CA ALA A 99 6.01 -4.28 -11.83
C ALA A 99 4.70 -5.09 -11.93
N PRO A 100 3.65 -4.71 -11.17
CA PRO A 100 2.39 -5.44 -11.20
C PRO A 100 1.75 -5.36 -12.59
N ALA A 101 1.36 -6.52 -13.13
CA ALA A 101 0.66 -6.60 -14.40
C ALA A 101 -0.73 -5.94 -14.31
N GLY A 102 -1.09 -5.12 -15.30
CA GLY A 102 -2.47 -4.64 -15.47
C GLY A 102 -2.83 -3.30 -14.82
N LEU A 103 -1.91 -2.59 -14.15
CA LEU A 103 -2.15 -1.21 -13.72
C LEU A 103 -1.18 -0.25 -14.41
N ALA A 104 -1.55 0.20 -15.60
CA ALA A 104 -1.04 1.44 -16.17
C ALA A 104 0.49 1.62 -16.10
N ALA A 105 1.26 0.54 -16.17
CA ALA A 105 2.73 0.59 -16.20
C ALA A 105 3.19 1.52 -17.34
N HIS A 106 2.44 1.52 -18.45
CA HIS A 106 2.65 2.39 -19.59
C HIS A 106 2.27 3.87 -19.36
N LEU A 107 1.38 4.20 -18.39
CA LEU A 107 0.97 5.58 -18.08
C LEU A 107 1.79 6.23 -16.97
N VAL A 108 2.51 5.44 -16.18
CA VAL A 108 3.35 5.91 -15.07
C VAL A 108 4.83 5.99 -15.48
N GLY A 109 5.21 5.35 -16.59
CA GLY A 109 6.60 5.21 -16.99
C GLY A 109 7.40 4.38 -15.98
N ASP A 110 8.72 4.55 -15.97
CA ASP A 110 9.65 3.80 -15.12
C ASP A 110 9.77 4.34 -13.67
N ASP A 111 8.88 5.24 -13.21
CA ASP A 111 8.88 5.73 -11.81
C ASP A 111 7.84 4.98 -10.94
N PRO A 112 8.23 3.89 -10.26
CA PRO A 112 7.34 3.17 -9.35
C PRO A 112 6.86 4.04 -8.17
N GLY A 113 7.58 5.11 -7.82
CA GLY A 113 7.15 6.06 -6.78
C GLY A 113 5.89 6.83 -7.16
N LEU A 114 5.72 7.20 -8.44
CA LEU A 114 4.48 7.84 -8.93
C LEU A 114 3.27 6.91 -8.80
N LEU A 115 3.45 5.62 -9.10
CA LEU A 115 2.41 4.60 -8.96
C LEU A 115 1.93 4.52 -7.52
N VAL A 116 2.86 4.47 -6.57
CA VAL A 116 2.56 4.42 -5.13
C VAL A 116 1.85 5.69 -4.68
N ARG A 117 2.33 6.88 -5.07
CA ARG A 117 1.70 8.17 -4.73
C ARG A 117 0.25 8.22 -5.22
N ARG A 118 0.01 7.81 -6.47
CA ARG A 118 -1.34 7.74 -7.05
C ARG A 118 -2.23 6.78 -6.28
N ALA A 119 -1.76 5.56 -6.02
CA ALA A 119 -2.53 4.55 -5.30
C ALA A 119 -2.91 5.02 -3.88
N LEU A 120 -1.97 5.61 -3.14
CA LEU A 120 -2.25 6.16 -1.80
C LEU A 120 -3.28 7.28 -1.84
N ARG A 121 -3.22 8.17 -2.84
CA ARG A 121 -4.21 9.24 -3.00
C ARG A 121 -5.60 8.67 -3.30
N GLU A 122 -5.71 7.68 -4.17
CA GLU A 122 -6.98 7.02 -4.50
C GLU A 122 -7.54 6.28 -3.27
N VAL A 123 -6.70 5.60 -2.48
CA VAL A 123 -7.14 5.00 -1.20
C VAL A 123 -7.69 6.05 -0.25
N LYS A 124 -6.97 7.17 -0.04
CA LYS A 124 -7.41 8.24 0.87
C LYS A 124 -8.79 8.77 0.45
N GLN A 125 -8.97 9.04 -0.83
CA GLN A 125 -10.24 9.53 -1.36
C GLN A 125 -11.37 8.52 -1.16
N LEU A 126 -11.16 7.24 -1.53
CA LEU A 126 -12.16 6.20 -1.31
C LEU A 126 -12.53 6.03 0.17
N ALA A 127 -11.56 6.07 1.07
CA ALA A 127 -11.80 5.91 2.50
C ALA A 127 -12.52 7.12 3.12
N GLU A 128 -12.24 8.34 2.63
CA GLU A 128 -12.80 9.56 3.19
C GLU A 128 -14.15 9.92 2.57
N THR A 129 -14.27 9.82 1.24
CA THR A 129 -15.42 10.31 0.48
C THR A 129 -16.20 9.20 -0.22
N GLY A 130 -15.68 7.96 -0.28
CA GLY A 130 -16.30 6.88 -1.04
C GLY A 130 -16.08 6.97 -2.57
N GLU A 131 -15.41 8.01 -3.04
CA GLU A 131 -15.26 8.33 -4.48
C GLU A 131 -13.82 8.74 -4.81
N VAL A 132 -13.36 8.45 -6.03
CA VAL A 132 -12.05 8.92 -6.53
C VAL A 132 -12.26 10.16 -7.39
N LEU A 133 -11.77 11.32 -6.95
CA LEU A 133 -11.84 12.54 -7.75
C LEU A 133 -10.95 12.40 -8.99
N ARG A 134 -11.55 12.53 -10.16
CA ARG A 134 -10.84 12.65 -11.44
C ARG A 134 -10.76 14.12 -11.81
N ALA A 135 -9.59 14.53 -12.31
CA ALA A 135 -9.47 15.85 -12.90
C ALA A 135 -10.40 15.90 -14.12
N ASP A 136 -11.13 16.99 -14.26
CA ASP A 136 -11.87 17.27 -15.49
C ASP A 136 -10.88 17.33 -16.66
N ARG A 137 -11.23 16.66 -17.76
CA ARG A 137 -10.48 16.79 -19.00
C ARG A 137 -10.55 18.24 -19.45
N ARG A 138 -9.43 18.81 -19.88
CA ARG A 138 -9.47 20.15 -20.47
C ARG A 138 -10.29 20.08 -21.77
N PRO A 139 -10.96 21.16 -22.18
CA PRO A 139 -11.67 21.18 -23.46
C PRO A 139 -10.79 20.74 -24.66
N ALA A 140 -9.48 21.00 -24.59
CA ALA A 140 -8.49 20.57 -25.58
C ALA A 140 -8.26 19.04 -25.64
N ASP A 141 -8.62 18.29 -24.61
CA ASP A 141 -8.49 16.83 -24.55
C ASP A 141 -9.75 16.11 -25.06
N ARG A 142 -10.79 16.85 -25.47
CA ARG A 142 -12.02 16.29 -26.03
C ARG A 142 -11.82 16.08 -27.54
N PRO A 143 -12.15 14.91 -28.10
CA PRO A 143 -12.09 14.72 -29.55
C PRO A 143 -12.97 15.77 -30.24
N ALA A 144 -12.49 16.31 -31.37
CA ALA A 144 -13.27 17.23 -32.18
C ALA A 144 -14.59 16.54 -32.55
N GLY A 145 -15.71 17.22 -32.26
CA GLY A 145 -17.03 16.72 -32.66
C GLY A 145 -17.11 16.57 -34.19
N PRO A 146 -18.00 15.71 -34.70
CA PRO A 146 -18.13 15.53 -36.14
C PRO A 146 -18.44 16.87 -36.83
N PRO A 147 -17.91 17.09 -38.05
CA PRO A 147 -18.26 18.28 -38.84
C PRO A 147 -19.77 18.34 -39.06
N ARG A 148 -20.34 19.54 -38.97
CA ARG A 148 -21.76 19.82 -39.23
C ARG A 148 -22.03 19.90 -40.72
#